data_AF-A0A562UQ82-F1
#
_entry.id   AF-A0A562UQ82-F1
#
_cell.length_a   1.000
_cell.length_b   1.000
_cell.length_c   1.000
_cell.angle_alpha   90.00
_cell.angle_beta   90.00
_cell.angle_gamma   90.00
#
_symmetry.space_group_name_H-M   'P 1'
#
loop_
_entity.id
_entity.type
_entity.pdbx_description
1 polymer ?
#
loop_
_entity_poly.entity_id
_entity_poly.type
_entity_poly.pdbx_seq_one_letter_code
_entity_poly.pdbx_strand_id
1 'polypeptide(L)'
;MDRARLSQLLVGDHEAYSMAVAALEAGAAFKVWDIGMPPKDLLAVLVNRERRARRSRQPTIGLSEAIAALREYSGAEVFLGFIDDRDRDGYRYQVVLDETSSRVICCVGVKFSDSGSMAHGQRSDLDE
;
A
#
# COMPACT_ATOMS: atom_id res chain seq x y z
N MET A 1 -9.27 11.80 5.91
CA MET A 1 -7.88 11.95 6.38
C MET A 1 -7.06 12.69 5.34
N ASP A 2 -6.16 13.60 5.76
CA ASP A 2 -5.24 14.30 4.84
C ASP A 2 -3.82 13.67 4.82
N ARG A 3 -2.97 14.17 3.92
CA ARG A 3 -1.61 13.66 3.69
C ARG A 3 -0.72 13.80 4.92
N ALA A 4 -0.71 14.98 5.55
CA ALA A 4 0.13 15.27 6.69
C ALA A 4 -0.24 14.36 7.87
N ARG A 5 -1.54 14.14 8.09
CA ARG A 5 -2.04 13.22 9.10
C ARG A 5 -1.61 11.79 8.81
N LEU A 6 -1.74 11.31 7.57
CA LEU A 6 -1.32 9.95 7.23
C LEU A 6 0.19 9.74 7.44
N SER A 7 1.03 10.71 7.02
CA SER A 7 2.48 10.66 7.27
C SER A 7 2.80 10.59 8.77
N GLN A 8 2.09 11.36 9.60
CA GLN A 8 2.28 11.35 11.06
C GLN A 8 1.87 10.03 11.73
N LEU A 9 1.00 9.23 11.09
CA LEU A 9 0.58 7.94 11.63
C LEU A 9 1.48 6.78 11.20
N LEU A 10 2.27 6.95 10.14
CA LEU A 10 3.27 5.99 9.66
C LEU A 10 4.56 6.10 10.47
N VAL A 11 4.46 5.82 11.77
CA VAL A 11 5.57 5.85 12.73
C VAL A 11 6.05 4.44 13.05
N GLY A 12 7.37 4.25 13.13
CA GLY A 12 7.99 2.97 13.47
C GLY A 12 9.19 2.64 12.60
N ASP A 13 9.98 1.66 13.04
CA ASP A 13 11.18 1.19 12.33
C ASP A 13 10.84 0.03 11.38
N HIS A 14 9.95 0.32 10.43
CA HIS A 14 9.53 -0.62 9.39
C HIS A 14 9.85 -0.02 8.01
N GLU A 15 10.54 -0.77 7.16
CA GLU A 15 10.90 -0.32 5.81
C GLU A 15 9.68 0.13 4.99
N ALA A 16 8.55 -0.60 5.09
CA ALA A 16 7.32 -0.20 4.41
C ALA A 16 6.77 1.16 4.89
N TYR A 17 7.02 1.55 6.15
CA TYR A 17 6.55 2.81 6.72
C TYR A 17 7.42 3.96 6.21
N SER A 18 8.74 3.82 6.29
CA SER A 18 9.67 4.85 5.83
C SER A 18 9.53 5.14 4.34
N MET A 19 9.38 4.10 3.52
CA MET A 19 9.14 4.28 2.08
C MET A 19 7.78 4.91 1.77
N ALA A 20 6.73 4.51 2.50
CA ALA A 20 5.41 5.11 2.36
C ALA A 20 5.39 6.60 2.75
N VAL A 21 6.12 6.99 3.80
CA VAL A 21 6.30 8.40 4.18
C VAL A 21 7.04 9.16 3.08
N ALA A 22 8.15 8.61 2.58
CA ALA A 22 8.90 9.22 1.49
C ALA A 22 8.05 9.40 0.21
N ALA A 23 7.17 8.44 -0.10
CA ALA A 23 6.22 8.55 -1.19
C ALA A 23 5.21 9.69 -0.96
N LEU A 24 4.66 9.79 0.27
CA LEU A 24 3.74 10.87 0.60
C LEU A 24 4.40 12.24 0.49
N GLU A 25 5.64 12.39 0.97
CA GLU A 25 6.42 13.63 0.88
C GLU A 25 6.75 14.00 -0.57
N ALA A 26 6.99 13.00 -1.43
CA ALA A 26 7.17 13.19 -2.87
C ALA A 26 5.87 13.52 -3.64
N GLY A 27 4.72 13.55 -2.96
CA GLY A 27 3.44 13.92 -3.57
C GLY A 27 2.63 12.75 -4.14
N ALA A 28 3.02 11.49 -3.86
CA ALA A 28 2.32 10.30 -4.33
C ALA A 28 0.80 10.38 -4.05
N ALA A 29 -0.01 9.89 -4.99
CA ALA A 29 -1.45 9.85 -4.81
C ALA A 29 -1.81 8.91 -3.66
N PHE A 30 -2.78 9.27 -2.83
CA PHE A 30 -3.23 8.41 -1.73
C PHE A 30 -4.74 8.49 -1.56
N LYS A 31 -5.31 7.45 -0.96
CA LYS A 31 -6.72 7.41 -0.56
C LYS A 31 -6.88 6.47 0.62
N VAL A 32 -7.66 6.90 1.61
CA VAL A 32 -8.21 6.06 2.67
C VAL A 32 -9.71 5.96 2.40
N TRP A 33 -10.27 4.76 2.46
CA TRP A 33 -11.71 4.56 2.29
C TRP A 33 -12.40 4.58 3.64
N ASP A 34 -13.59 5.18 3.71
CA ASP A 34 -14.41 5.26 4.93
C ASP A 34 -15.27 4.00 5.17
N ILE A 35 -14.93 2.89 4.52
CA ILE A 35 -15.62 1.61 4.66
C ILE A 35 -14.68 0.67 5.41
N GLY A 36 -15.06 0.37 6.65
CA GLY A 36 -14.38 -0.62 7.49
C GLY A 36 -14.60 -2.04 6.99
N MET A 37 -13.70 -2.95 7.38
CA MET A 37 -13.89 -4.38 7.18
C MET A 37 -13.39 -5.19 8.38
N PRO A 38 -13.91 -6.42 8.60
CA PRO A 38 -13.43 -7.28 9.65
C PRO A 38 -11.93 -7.62 9.49
N PRO A 39 -11.11 -7.52 10.55
CA PRO A 39 -9.68 -7.82 10.48
C PRO A 39 -9.38 -9.24 9.98
N LYS A 40 -10.22 -10.20 10.35
CA LYS A 40 -10.12 -11.61 9.91
C LYS A 40 -10.20 -11.76 8.38
N ASP A 41 -11.00 -10.93 7.72
CA ASP A 41 -11.19 -11.00 6.27
C ASP A 41 -9.96 -10.43 5.58
N LEU A 42 -9.41 -9.32 6.10
CA LEU A 42 -8.16 -8.75 5.61
C LEU A 42 -6.97 -9.68 5.86
N LEU A 43 -6.92 -10.34 7.02
CA LEU A 43 -5.89 -11.32 7.36
C LEU A 43 -5.88 -12.48 6.34
N ALA A 44 -7.05 -13.00 5.98
CA ALA A 44 -7.15 -14.03 4.95
C ALA A 44 -6.60 -13.56 3.58
N VAL A 45 -6.88 -12.29 3.21
CA VAL A 45 -6.33 -11.67 1.99
C VAL A 45 -4.80 -11.57 2.06
N LEU A 46 -4.24 -11.08 3.16
CA LEU A 46 -2.79 -10.93 3.29
C LEU A 46 -2.05 -12.28 3.31
N VAL A 47 -2.58 -13.29 4.00
CA VAL A 47 -2.01 -14.65 3.99
C VAL A 47 -2.02 -15.25 2.57
N ASN A 48 -3.10 -15.05 1.82
CA ASN A 48 -3.16 -15.49 0.43
C ASN A 48 -2.19 -14.71 -0.47
N ARG A 49 -2.06 -13.40 -0.24
CA ARG A 49 -1.09 -12.54 -0.94
C ARG A 49 0.34 -12.99 -0.65
N GLU A 50 0.69 -13.33 0.58
CA GLU A 50 2.04 -13.80 0.96
C GLU A 50 2.39 -15.10 0.24
N ARG A 51 1.45 -16.06 0.25
CA ARG A 51 1.61 -17.32 -0.51
C ARG A 51 1.83 -17.05 -2.00
N ARG A 52 1.07 -16.12 -2.59
CA ARG A 52 1.19 -15.78 -4.02
C ARG A 52 2.50 -15.03 -4.32
N ALA A 53 2.87 -14.06 -3.51
CA ALA A 53 4.11 -13.29 -3.67
C ALA A 53 5.32 -14.21 -3.61
N ARG A 54 5.34 -15.16 -2.65
CA ARG A 54 6.40 -16.17 -2.56
C ARG A 54 6.49 -17.07 -3.81
N ARG A 55 5.35 -17.50 -4.37
CA ARG A 55 5.33 -18.32 -5.59
C ARG A 55 5.77 -17.56 -6.84
N SER A 56 5.36 -16.30 -6.96
CA SER A 56 5.63 -15.46 -8.14
C SER A 56 6.93 -14.65 -8.04
N ARG A 57 7.62 -14.71 -6.89
CA ARG A 57 8.76 -13.84 -6.56
C ARG A 57 8.43 -12.34 -6.72
N GLN A 58 7.17 -11.97 -6.48
CA GLN A 58 6.75 -10.58 -6.46
C GLN A 58 7.45 -9.86 -5.30
N PRO A 59 8.20 -8.77 -5.54
CA PRO A 59 8.79 -8.01 -4.44
C PRO A 59 7.72 -7.38 -3.57
N THR A 60 7.73 -7.71 -2.28
CA THR A 60 6.83 -7.17 -1.27
C THR A 60 7.62 -6.81 -0.01
N ILE A 61 7.22 -5.73 0.66
CA ILE A 61 7.86 -5.23 1.89
C ILE A 61 6.78 -5.17 2.98
N GLY A 62 7.09 -5.60 4.20
CA GLY A 62 6.20 -5.48 5.37
C GLY A 62 5.05 -6.49 5.42
N LEU A 63 5.00 -7.48 4.53
CA LEU A 63 3.84 -8.38 4.42
C LEU A 63 3.74 -9.37 5.59
N SER A 64 4.85 -9.93 6.06
CA SER A 64 4.85 -10.85 7.20
C SER A 64 4.58 -10.10 8.51
N GLU A 65 5.14 -8.90 8.66
CA GLU A 65 4.89 -7.97 9.76
C GLU A 65 3.41 -7.55 9.81
N ALA A 66 2.82 -7.24 8.64
CA ALA A 66 1.41 -6.90 8.54
C ALA A 66 0.47 -8.05 8.94
N ILE A 67 0.84 -9.29 8.61
CA ILE A 67 0.10 -10.49 9.04
C ILE A 67 0.19 -10.66 10.56
N ALA A 68 1.37 -10.46 11.15
CA ALA A 68 1.55 -10.53 12.60
C ALA A 68 0.72 -9.45 13.33
N ALA A 69 0.81 -8.19 12.88
CA ALA A 69 0.05 -7.08 13.46
C ALA A 69 -1.47 -7.29 13.40
N LEU A 70 -1.99 -7.82 12.28
CA LEU A 70 -3.42 -8.13 12.16
C LEU A 70 -3.88 -9.32 13.02
N ARG A 71 -2.99 -10.26 13.36
CA ARG A 71 -3.31 -11.35 14.28
C ARG A 71 -3.42 -10.87 15.73
N GLU A 72 -2.66 -9.84 16.07
CA GLU A 72 -2.64 -9.25 17.41
C GLU A 72 -3.72 -8.17 17.59
N TYR A 73 -4.24 -7.62 16.49
CA TYR A 73 -5.28 -6.61 16.54
C TYR A 73 -6.64 -7.19 17.00
N SER A 74 -7.20 -6.59 18.05
CA SER A 74 -8.44 -7.02 18.69
C SER A 74 -9.67 -6.14 18.37
N GLY A 75 -9.51 -5.09 17.57
CA GLY A 75 -10.62 -4.21 17.19
C GLY A 75 -11.63 -4.89 16.25
N ALA A 76 -12.83 -4.32 16.14
CA ALA A 76 -13.91 -4.91 15.36
C ALA A 76 -13.73 -4.69 13.86
N GLU A 77 -13.14 -3.55 13.49
CA GLU A 77 -12.94 -3.14 12.10
C GLU A 77 -11.53 -2.58 11.87
N VAL A 78 -11.12 -2.64 10.61
CA VAL A 78 -9.95 -1.92 10.09
C VAL A 78 -10.35 -1.12 8.85
N PHE A 79 -9.70 0.01 8.66
CA PHE A 79 -9.88 0.87 7.49
C PHE A 79 -8.69 0.72 6.56
N LEU A 80 -8.98 0.56 5.27
CA LEU A 80 -7.95 0.43 4.25
C LEU A 80 -7.61 1.77 3.62
N GLY A 81 -6.35 1.92 3.25
CA GLY A 81 -5.88 2.97 2.38
C GLY A 81 -4.77 2.49 1.46
N PHE A 82 -4.40 3.35 0.53
CA PHE A 82 -3.22 3.15 -0.29
C PHE A 82 -2.46 4.45 -0.53
N ILE A 83 -1.18 4.28 -0.86
CA ILE A 83 -0.28 5.30 -1.39
C ILE A 83 0.30 4.73 -2.68
N ASP A 84 0.19 5.47 -3.77
CA ASP A 84 0.55 5.04 -5.11
C ASP A 84 1.80 5.77 -5.58
N ASP A 85 2.96 5.11 -5.44
CA ASP A 85 4.29 5.60 -5.81
C ASP A 85 4.86 4.81 -6.99
N ARG A 86 3.96 4.25 -7.81
CA ARG A 86 4.34 3.40 -8.95
C ARG A 86 5.17 4.17 -9.97
N ASP A 87 4.88 5.45 -10.17
CA ASP A 87 5.58 6.29 -11.14
C ASP A 87 7.04 6.60 -10.73
N ARG A 88 7.36 6.55 -9.43
CA ARG A 88 8.69 6.91 -8.90
C ARG A 88 9.54 5.70 -8.54
N ASP A 89 9.01 4.75 -7.78
CA ASP A 89 9.75 3.58 -7.28
C ASP A 89 9.07 2.24 -7.64
N GLY A 90 7.97 2.31 -8.39
CA GLY A 90 7.21 1.13 -8.79
C GLY A 90 6.37 0.54 -7.66
N TYR A 91 6.30 1.15 -6.48
CA TYR A 91 5.57 0.60 -5.35
C TYR A 91 4.17 1.18 -5.22
N ARG A 92 3.22 0.32 -4.82
CA ARG A 92 2.00 0.75 -4.18
C ARG A 92 2.01 0.23 -2.74
N TYR A 93 1.76 1.13 -1.79
CA TYR A 93 1.66 0.80 -0.38
C TYR A 93 0.19 0.65 -0.01
N GLN A 94 -0.16 -0.43 0.66
CA GLN A 94 -1.44 -0.61 1.32
C GLN A 94 -1.25 -0.25 2.79
N VAL A 95 -2.05 0.69 3.30
CA VAL A 95 -2.06 1.10 4.70
C VAL A 95 -3.32 0.55 5.36
N VAL A 96 -3.19 0.04 6.57
CA VAL A 96 -4.30 -0.47 7.38
C VAL A 96 -4.37 0.35 8.65
N LEU A 97 -5.51 0.98 8.89
CA LEU A 97 -5.78 1.80 10.06
C LEU A 97 -6.71 1.05 11.02
N ASP A 98 -6.63 1.42 12.29
CA ASP A 98 -7.59 0.97 13.29
C ASP A 98 -9.00 1.56 13.05
N GLU A 99 -9.98 1.08 13.80
CA GLU A 99 -11.38 1.49 13.67
C GLU A 99 -11.62 2.98 13.91
N THR A 100 -10.69 3.67 14.59
CA THR A 100 -10.76 5.10 14.85
C THR A 100 -9.99 5.94 13.83
N SER A 101 -9.32 5.31 12.86
CA SER A 101 -8.41 5.96 11.91
C SER A 101 -7.35 6.84 12.59
N SER A 102 -6.96 6.48 13.81
CA SER A 102 -6.01 7.23 14.64
C SER A 102 -4.65 6.55 14.74
N ARG A 103 -4.54 5.29 14.30
CA ARG A 103 -3.29 4.52 14.30
C ARG A 103 -3.19 3.63 13.06
N VAL A 104 -2.00 3.56 12.47
CA VAL A 104 -1.69 2.53 11.46
C VAL A 104 -1.39 1.21 12.17
N ILE A 105 -2.15 0.17 11.84
CA ILE A 105 -1.94 -1.21 12.30
C ILE A 105 -0.81 -1.87 11.50
N CYS A 106 -0.80 -1.69 10.18
CA CYS A 106 0.27 -2.19 9.32
C CYS A 106 0.33 -1.45 7.97
N CYS A 107 1.47 -1.59 7.30
CA CYS A 107 1.73 -1.08 5.95
C CYS A 107 2.42 -2.17 5.12
N VAL A 108 1.98 -2.37 3.89
CA VAL A 108 2.55 -3.36 2.96
C VAL A 108 2.89 -2.68 1.64
N GLY A 109 4.16 -2.72 1.24
CA GLY A 109 4.60 -2.32 -0.10
C GLY A 109 4.52 -3.49 -1.08
N VAL A 110 3.95 -3.26 -2.25
CA VAL A 110 4.00 -4.20 -3.38
C VAL A 110 4.63 -3.50 -4.57
N LYS A 111 5.76 -4.02 -5.07
CA LYS A 111 6.36 -3.49 -6.29
C LYS A 111 5.55 -3.99 -7.47
N PHE A 112 5.18 -3.11 -8.38
CA PHE A 112 4.63 -3.46 -9.68
C PHE A 112 5.80 -3.45 -10.66
N SER A 113 5.90 -4.51 -11.46
CA SER A 113 6.76 -4.46 -12.65
C SER A 113 6.22 -3.36 -13.54
N ASP A 114 7.12 -2.54 -14.09
CA ASP A 114 6.77 -1.49 -15.02
C ASP A 114 6.06 -2.09 -16.23
N SER A 115 4.73 -2.13 -16.21
CA SER A 115 3.93 -2.51 -17.36
C SER A 115 3.83 -1.28 -18.27
N GLY A 116 4.96 -0.97 -18.93
CA GLY A 116 5.04 -0.11 -20.10
C GLY A 116 5.04 1.39 -19.84
N SER A 117 6.23 1.98 -19.78
CA SER A 117 6.50 3.23 -20.50
C SER A 117 6.23 3.01 -22.01
N MET A 118 4.96 3.14 -22.39
CA MET A 118 4.47 3.19 -23.77
C MET A 118 3.31 4.20 -23.80
N ALA A 119 3.62 5.49 -23.82
CA ALA A 119 2.80 6.54 -24.42
C ALA A 119 3.47 7.93 -24.33
N HIS A 120 4.49 8.17 -25.16
CA HIS A 120 4.69 9.45 -25.85
C HIS A 120 5.69 9.24 -27.00
N GLY A 121 5.17 8.80 -28.15
CA GLY A 121 5.95 8.57 -29.37
C GLY A 121 5.03 8.44 -30.57
N GLN A 122 4.85 9.56 -31.28
CA GLN A 122 4.43 9.71 -32.68
C GLN A 122 3.25 8.86 -33.21
N ARG A 123 2.10 9.53 -33.33
CA ARG A 123 1.29 9.45 -34.55
C ARG A 123 1.56 10.71 -35.38
N SER A 124 2.56 10.64 -36.23
CA SER A 124 2.52 11.30 -37.53
C SER A 124 2.50 10.18 -38.56
N ASP A 125 1.90 10.47 -39.70
CA ASP A 125 1.88 9.66 -40.93
C ASP A 125 0.56 8.94 -41.16
N LEU A 126 -0.40 9.74 -41.63
CA LEU A 126 -1.34 9.42 -42.69
C LEU A 126 -1.76 10.77 -43.27
N ASP A 127 -1.27 11.08 -44.47
CA ASP A 127 -2.05 11.66 -45.58
C ASP A 127 -1.09 11.88 -46.77
N GLU A 128 -1.06 10.89 -47.68
CA GLU A 128 -1.00 11.12 -49.13
C GLU A 128 -1.94 10.13 -49.82
#